data_AF-A0A268TZ01-F1
#
_entry.id   AF-A0A268TZ01-F1
#
_cell.length_a   1.000
_cell.length_b   1.000
_cell.length_c   1.000
_cell.angle_alpha   90.00
_cell.angle_beta   90.00
_cell.angle_gamma   90.00
#
_symmetry.space_group_name_H-M   'P 1'
#
loop_
_entity.id
_entity.type
_entity.pdbx_description
1 polymer ?
#
loop_
_entity_poly.entity_id
_entity_poly.type
_entity_poly.pdbx_seq_one_letter_code
_entity_poly.pdbx_strand_id
1 'polypeptide(L)' 'MIKILEFFTGVFFGIAIFGGISCFLILRDFDSWVSFLLSITFFGIFSFFGILSKSLSILLKHNDSNPV' A
#
# COMPACT_ATOMS: atom_id res chain seq x y z
N MET A 1 -2.83 -0.61 -19.00
CA MET A 1 -1.98 -1.14 -17.90
C MET A 1 -1.74 -0.10 -16.81
N ILE A 2 -1.23 1.09 -17.15
CA ILE A 2 -0.90 2.20 -16.21
C ILE A 2 -2.05 2.55 -15.25
N LYS A 3 -3.29 2.67 -15.74
CA LYS A 3 -4.49 2.94 -14.91
C LYS A 3 -4.81 1.85 -13.88
N ILE A 4 -4.49 0.58 -14.15
CA ILE A 4 -4.70 -0.51 -13.19
C ILE A 4 -3.72 -0.38 -12.01
N LEU A 5 -2.51 0.09 -12.30
CA LEU A 5 -1.43 0.28 -11.34
C LEU A 5 -1.76 1.43 -10.38
N GLU A 6 -2.27 2.55 -10.90
CA GLU A 6 -2.77 3.65 -10.07
C GLU A 6 -3.96 3.22 -9.21
N PHE A 7 -4.88 2.42 -9.74
CA PHE A 7 -5.98 1.84 -8.99
C PHE A 7 -5.47 0.96 -7.83
N PHE A 8 -4.50 0.08 -8.09
CA PHE A 8 -3.88 -0.74 -7.05
C PHE A 8 -3.18 0.10 -5.99
N THR A 9 -2.46 1.17 -6.35
CA THR A 9 -1.86 2.08 -5.37
C THR A 9 -2.91 2.68 -4.42
N GLY A 10 -4.06 3.12 -4.96
CA GLY A 10 -5.18 3.63 -4.15
C GLY A 10 -5.80 2.56 -3.26
N VAL A 11 -6.02 1.36 -3.79
CA VAL A 11 -6.57 0.22 -3.04
C VAL A 11 -5.64 -0.19 -1.90
N PHE A 12 -4.34 -0.31 -2.16
CA PHE A 12 -3.36 -0.67 -1.13
C PHE A 12 -3.27 0.39 -0.02
N PHE A 13 -3.39 1.67 -0.37
CA PHE A 13 -3.45 2.74 0.61
C PHE A 13 -4.73 2.68 1.47
N GLY A 14 -5.88 2.40 0.85
CA GLY A 14 -7.14 2.20 1.54
C GLY A 14 -7.10 1.02 2.52
N ILE A 15 -6.56 -0.12 2.08
CA ILE A 15 -6.40 -1.33 2.91
C ILE A 15 -5.42 -1.07 4.06
N ALA A 16 -4.34 -0.31 3.85
CA ALA A 16 -3.41 0.05 4.90
C ALA A 16 -4.10 0.86 6.03
N ILE A 17 -4.94 1.83 5.66
CA ILE A 17 -5.66 2.66 6.63
C ILE A 17 -6.77 1.85 7.32
N PHE A 18 -7.64 1.18 6.56
CA PHE A 18 -8.74 0.39 7.13
C PHE A 18 -8.23 -0.80 7.94
N GLY A 19 -7.17 -1.45 7.46
CA GLY A 19 -6.49 -2.55 8.15
C GLY A 19 -5.83 -2.09 9.44
N GLY A 20 -5.11 -0.96 9.43
CA GLY A 20 -4.52 -0.39 10.64
C GLY A 20 -5.56 -0.01 11.69
N ILE A 21 -6.65 0.65 11.29
CA ILE A 21 -7.73 1.04 12.20
C ILE A 21 -8.49 -0.17 12.75
N SER A 22 -8.82 -1.15 11.90
CA SER A 22 -9.51 -2.37 12.32
C SER A 22 -8.64 -3.21 13.26
N CYS A 23 -7.34 -3.32 12.95
CA CYS A 23 -6.36 -4.01 13.78
C CYS A 23 -6.19 -3.31 15.13
N PHE A 24 -6.14 -1.98 15.15
CA PHE A 24 -6.09 -1.19 16.38
C PHE A 24 -7.35 -1.37 17.24
N LEU A 25 -8.54 -1.39 16.62
CA LEU A 25 -9.81 -1.59 17.33
C LEU A 25 -9.96 -3.00 17.89
N ILE A 26 -9.53 -4.03 17.15
CA ILE A 26 -9.66 -5.45 17.55
C ILE A 26 -8.65 -5.84 18.63
N LEU A 27 -7.40 -5.38 18.53
CA LEU A 27 -6.35 -5.77 19.47
C LEU A 27 -6.20 -4.80 20.67
N ARG A 28 -7.06 -3.77 20.77
CA ARG A 28 -7.13 -2.86 21.92
C ARG A 28 -7.23 -3.58 23.27
N ASP A 29 -7.88 -4.74 23.28
CA ASP A 29 -8.08 -5.57 24.48
C ASP A 29 -6.98 -6.61 24.74
N PHE A 30 -6.07 -6.86 23.79
CA PHE A 30 -5.07 -7.94 23.89
C PHE A 30 -3.67 -7.44 24.26
N ASP A 31 -3.10 -6.53 23.47
CA ASP A 31 -1.78 -5.90 23.75
C ASP A 31 -1.52 -4.76 22.75
N SER A 32 -1.34 -3.53 23.26
CA SER A 32 -1.14 -2.34 22.41
C SER A 32 0.14 -2.41 21.58
N TRP A 33 1.18 -3.13 22.03
CA TRP A 33 2.46 -3.18 21.33
C TRP A 33 2.37 -4.05 20.09
N VAL A 34 1.75 -5.24 20.21
CA VAL A 34 1.52 -6.15 19.08
C VAL A 34 0.62 -5.50 18.03
N SER A 35 -0.42 -4.80 18.47
CA SER A 35 -1.32 -4.00 17.61
C SER A 35 -0.57 -2.97 16.79
N PHE A 36 0.34 -2.25 17.45
CA PHE A 36 1.11 -1.18 16.83
C PHE A 36 2.12 -1.75 15.82
N LEU A 37 2.83 -2.82 16.19
CA LEU A 37 3.81 -3.49 15.32
C LEU A 37 3.15 -4.06 14.06
N LEU A 38 1.98 -4.68 14.22
CA LEU A 38 1.22 -5.26 13.12
C LEU A 38 0.66 -4.17 12.19
N SER A 39 0.15 -3.07 12.76
CA SER A 39 -0.32 -1.91 11.98
C SER A 39 0.82 -1.26 11.19
N ILE A 40 2.01 -1.09 11.77
CA ILE A 40 3.19 -0.56 11.08
C ILE A 40 3.66 -1.50 9.98
N THR A 41 3.63 -2.81 10.23
CA THR A 41 4.05 -3.83 9.25
C THR A 41 3.11 -3.84 8.06
N PHE A 42 1.79 -3.84 8.30
CA PHE A 42 0.78 -3.71 7.25
C PHE A 42 0.96 -2.40 6.49
N PHE A 43 1.03 -1.27 7.18
CA PHE A 43 1.21 0.02 6.52
C PHE A 43 2.48 0.08 5.67
N GLY A 44 3.59 -0.47 6.16
CA GLY A 44 4.87 -0.55 5.46
C GLY A 44 4.82 -1.40 4.20
N ILE A 45 4.29 -2.63 4.30
CA ILE A 45 4.19 -3.55 3.14
C ILE A 45 3.30 -2.95 2.05
N PHE A 46 2.12 -2.45 2.44
CA PHE A 46 1.16 -1.88 1.49
C PHE A 46 1.65 -0.55 0.89
N SER A 47 2.33 0.30 1.67
CA SER A 47 2.98 1.50 1.12
C SER A 47 4.10 1.15 0.15
N PHE A 48 4.93 0.15 0.46
CA PHE A 48 6.00 -0.29 -0.43
C PHE A 48 5.44 -0.80 -1.77
N PHE A 49 4.36 -1.58 -1.71
CA PHE A 49 3.66 -2.05 -2.90
C PHE A 49 3.02 -0.91 -3.71
N GLY A 50 2.45 0.09 -3.04
CA GLY A 50 1.93 1.30 -3.69
C GLY A 50 3.01 2.11 -4.41
N ILE A 51 4.20 2.25 -3.79
CA ILE A 51 5.37 2.92 -4.37
C ILE A 51 5.91 2.13 -5.56
N LEU A 52 6.05 0.81 -5.44
CA LEU A 52 6.46 -0.07 -6.53
C LEU A 52 5.50 0.03 -7.72
N SER A 53 4.20 -0.02 -7.46
CA SER A 53 3.15 0.14 -8.47
C SER A 53 3.26 1.50 -9.19
N LYS A 54 3.49 2.59 -8.42
CA LYS A 54 3.70 3.93 -8.99
C LYS A 54 5.00 4.03 -9.79
N SER A 55 6.09 3.45 -9.30
CA SER A 55 7.38 3.42 -9.99
C SER A 55 7.29 2.66 -11.32
N LEU A 56 6.65 1.49 -11.31
CA LEU A 56 6.39 0.71 -12.52
C LEU A 56 5.49 1.48 -13.50
N SER A 57 4.49 2.22 -13.00
CA SER A 57 3.62 3.08 -13.82
C SER A 57 4.40 4.17 -14.56
N ILE A 58 5.32 4.84 -13.85
CA ILE A 58 6.19 5.88 -14.42
C ILE A 58 7.15 5.27 -15.44
N LEU A 59 7.74 4.11 -15.13
CA LEU A 59 8.67 3.43 -16.02
C LEU A 59 7.99 2.95 -17.31
N LEU A 60 6.78 2.42 -17.21
CA LEU A 60 6.00 1.96 -18.36
C LEU A 60 5.51 3.15 -19.20
N LYS A 61 5.14 4.27 -18.57
CA LYS A 61 4.83 5.53 -19.26
C LYS A 61 6.05 6.12 -19.99
N HIS A 62 7.25 6.00 -19.41
CA HIS A 62 8.49 6.45 -20.04
C HIS A 62 8.87 5.58 -21.24
N ASN A 63 8.70 4.25 -21.14
CA ASN A 63 8.96 3.32 -22.23
C ASN A 63 7.99 3.52 -23.42
N ASP A 64 6.71 3.78 -23.14
CA ASP A 64 5.69 4.09 -24.16
C ASP A 64 5.97 5.42 -24.91
N SER A 65 6.54 6.43 -24.23
CA SER A 65 6.93 7.71 -24.85
C SER A 65 8.27 7.69 -25.59
N ASN A 66 9.08 6.66 -25.42
CA ASN A 66 10.36 6.52 -26.13
C ASN A 66 10.45 5.13 -26.76
N PRO A 67 9.69 4.90 -27.85
CA PRO A 67 9.72 3.63 -28.58
C PRO A 67 11.05 3.58 -29.34
N VAL A 68 12.05 2.94 -28.74
CA VAL A 68 13.26 2.52 -29.46
C VAL A 68 12.91 1.35 -30.36
#